data_AF-A0A358DDZ9-F1
#
_entry.id   AF-A0A358DDZ9-F1
#
_cell.length_a   1.000
_cell.length_b   1.000
_cell.length_c   1.000
_cell.angle_alpha   90.00
_cell.angle_beta   90.00
_cell.angle_gamma   90.00
#
_symmetry.space_group_name_H-M   'P 1'
#
loop_
_entity.id
_entity.type
_entity.pdbx_description
1 polymer ?
#
loop_
_entity_poly.entity_id
_entity_poly.type
_entity_poly.pdbx_seq_one_letter_code
_entity_poly.pdbx_strand_id
1 'polypeptide(L)'
;VNFIIENCIVYYDETSCGACSEHCPTQAVRMVPYKGALTIPEIEPEICVGCGGCEYVCPAIPYKAIYVEGLTAHNTIEIKQEEVEEVTIDEFGF
;
A
#
# COMPACT_ATOMS: atom_id res chain seq x y z
N VAL A 1 -3.68 9.61 -2.03
CA VAL A 1 -3.56 8.93 -0.72
C VAL A 1 -2.39 9.55 0.01
N ASN A 2 -2.54 9.78 1.32
CA ASN A 2 -1.62 10.57 2.12
C ASN A 2 -1.22 9.74 3.36
N PHE A 3 0.06 9.72 3.70
CA PHE A 3 0.62 9.01 4.86
C PHE A 3 1.21 10.01 5.87
N ILE A 4 0.83 9.87 7.13
CA ILE A 4 1.31 10.63 8.28
C ILE A 4 2.09 9.66 9.15
N ILE A 5 3.42 9.74 9.07
CA ILE A 5 4.32 8.79 9.71
C ILE A 5 4.18 8.79 11.24
N GLU A 6 3.95 9.95 11.85
CA GLU A 6 3.83 10.12 13.30
C GLU A 6 2.63 9.38 13.89
N ASN A 7 1.59 9.15 13.08
CA ASN A 7 0.40 8.41 13.48
C ASN A 7 0.54 6.89 13.23
N CYS A 8 1.60 6.44 12.54
CA CYS A 8 1.77 5.04 12.19
C CYS A 8 2.16 4.21 13.41
N ILE A 9 1.44 3.11 13.69
CA ILE A 9 1.74 2.24 14.83
C ILE A 9 3.14 1.61 14.73
N VAL A 10 3.66 1.43 13.51
CA VAL A 10 5.05 0.99 13.30
C VAL A 10 6.05 2.02 13.83
N TYR A 11 5.73 3.31 13.68
CA TYR A 11 6.61 4.39 14.07
C TYR A 11 6.51 4.68 15.57
N TYR A 12 5.30 4.88 16.12
CA TYR A 12 5.17 5.33 17.51
C TYR A 12 5.17 4.19 18.55
N ASP A 13 4.67 3.00 18.22
CA ASP A 13 4.65 1.83 19.12
C ASP A 13 5.81 0.85 18.83
N GLU A 14 6.63 1.11 17.79
CA GLU A 14 7.71 0.23 17.34
C GLU A 14 7.27 -1.24 17.12
N THR A 15 6.04 -1.43 16.64
CA THR A 15 5.43 -2.75 16.42
C THR A 15 5.15 -3.05 14.95
N SER A 16 5.06 -4.32 14.57
CA SER A 16 4.78 -4.70 13.18
C SER A 16 3.32 -4.42 12.80
N CYS A 17 3.12 -3.82 11.62
CA CYS A 17 1.81 -3.60 11.02
C CYS A 17 1.93 -3.53 9.51
N GLY A 18 0.98 -4.15 8.79
CA GLY A 18 0.93 -4.14 7.32
C GLY A 18 -0.48 -3.94 6.75
N ALA A 19 -1.47 -3.63 7.59
CA ALA A 19 -2.89 -3.68 7.22
C ALA A 19 -3.23 -2.82 5.99
N CYS A 20 -2.60 -1.64 5.88
CA CYS A 20 -2.81 -0.73 4.76
C CYS A 20 -2.33 -1.31 3.41
N SER A 21 -1.22 -2.06 3.41
CA SER A 21 -0.66 -2.69 2.23
C SER A 21 -1.44 -3.95 1.84
N GLU A 22 -1.82 -4.78 2.80
CA GLU A 22 -2.63 -5.99 2.57
C GLU A 22 -3.99 -5.68 1.93
N HIS A 23 -4.55 -4.50 2.21
CA HIS A 23 -5.84 -4.07 1.65
C HIS A 23 -5.71 -3.15 0.44
N CYS A 24 -4.50 -2.88 -0.05
CA CYS A 24 -4.30 -2.05 -1.23
C CYS A 24 -4.43 -2.92 -2.50
N PRO A 25 -5.53 -2.85 -3.26
CA PRO A 25 -5.75 -3.72 -4.41
C PRO A 25 -4.78 -3.44 -5.56
N THR A 26 -4.20 -2.24 -5.62
CA THR A 26 -3.29 -1.81 -6.67
C THR A 26 -1.84 -1.79 -6.24
N GLN A 27 -1.52 -2.16 -4.99
CA GLN A 27 -0.18 -2.03 -4.41
C GLN A 27 0.38 -0.59 -4.40
N ALA A 28 -0.50 0.43 -4.51
CA ALA A 28 -0.15 1.84 -4.28
C ALA A 28 0.40 2.11 -2.86
N VAL A 29 0.20 1.17 -1.93
CA VAL A 29 0.77 1.18 -0.58
C VAL A 29 1.52 -0.14 -0.39
N ARG A 30 2.84 -0.08 -0.35
CA ARG A 30 3.72 -1.25 -0.18
C ARG A 30 4.56 -1.12 1.07
N MET A 31 4.86 -2.23 1.73
CA MET A 31 5.73 -2.23 2.91
C MET A 31 7.19 -2.28 2.49
N VAL A 32 8.01 -1.33 2.96
CA VAL A 32 9.46 -1.26 2.70
C VAL A 32 10.25 -1.41 4.01
N PRO A 33 11.50 -1.93 3.97
CA PRO A 33 12.35 -2.00 5.16
C PRO A 33 12.53 -0.65 5.83
N TYR A 34 12.45 -0.62 7.17
CA TYR A 34 12.56 0.61 7.94
C TYR A 34 13.60 0.51 9.08
N LYS A 35 13.25 -0.15 10.20
CA LYS A 35 14.08 -0.19 11.42
C LYS A 35 14.17 -1.60 11.95
N GLY A 36 15.38 -2.18 11.94
CA GLY A 36 15.58 -3.56 12.36
C GLY A 36 14.75 -4.51 11.50
N ALA A 37 13.83 -5.25 12.14
CA ALA A 37 12.89 -6.15 11.45
C ALA A 37 11.57 -5.47 11.02
N LEU A 38 11.37 -4.19 11.33
CA LEU A 38 10.15 -3.46 11.01
C LEU A 38 10.17 -2.95 9.57
N THR A 39 8.99 -3.00 8.94
CA THR A 39 8.71 -2.40 7.65
C THR A 39 7.69 -1.27 7.82
N ILE A 40 7.78 -0.24 6.99
CA ILE A 40 6.87 0.92 7.00
C ILE A 40 6.22 1.09 5.62
N PRO A 41 4.99 1.63 5.52
CA PRO A 41 4.37 1.87 4.22
C PRO A 41 5.12 2.95 3.41
N GLU A 42 5.37 2.64 2.15
CA GLU A 42 5.73 3.55 1.07
C GLU A 42 4.53 3.69 0.13
N ILE A 43 4.31 4.91 -0.37
CA ILE A 43 3.16 5.24 -1.22
C ILE A 43 3.62 5.55 -2.64
N GLU A 44 2.90 4.99 -3.61
CA GLU A 44 2.97 5.31 -5.04
C GLU A 44 1.59 5.86 -5.49
N PRO A 45 1.36 7.20 -5.39
CA PRO A 45 0.05 7.80 -5.61
C PRO A 45 -0.50 7.61 -7.02
N GLU A 46 0.38 7.44 -8.01
CA GLU A 46 0.07 7.34 -9.43
C GLU A 46 -0.79 6.11 -9.76
N ILE A 47 -0.63 5.04 -8.99
CA ILE A 47 -1.38 3.79 -9.14
C ILE A 47 -2.50 3.65 -8.08
N CYS A 48 -2.74 4.69 -7.28
CA CYS A 48 -3.81 4.71 -6.30
C CYS A 48 -5.16 5.02 -6.96
N VAL A 49 -6.13 4.12 -6.83
CA VAL A 49 -7.50 4.30 -7.36
C VAL A 49 -8.47 4.97 -6.38
N GLY A 50 -7.98 5.42 -5.22
CA GLY A 50 -8.80 6.14 -4.24
C GLY A 50 -9.88 5.30 -3.55
N CYS A 51 -9.73 3.97 -3.47
CA CYS A 51 -10.74 3.08 -2.90
C CYS A 51 -10.98 3.23 -1.38
N GLY A 52 -10.09 3.92 -0.64
CA GLY A 52 -10.21 4.11 0.81
C GLY A 52 -9.96 2.86 1.67
N GLY A 53 -9.63 1.70 1.07
CA GLY A 53 -9.42 0.46 1.83
C GLY A 53 -8.33 0.58 2.89
N CYS A 54 -7.20 1.20 2.55
CA CYS A 54 -6.09 1.42 3.48
C CYS A 54 -6.46 2.32 4.67
N GLU A 55 -7.29 3.34 4.46
CA GLU A 55 -7.77 4.24 5.51
C GLU A 55 -8.73 3.54 6.46
N TYR A 56 -9.68 2.78 5.89
CA TYR A 56 -10.68 2.04 6.66
C TYR A 56 -10.03 1.04 7.64
N VAL A 57 -9.07 0.26 7.16
CA VAL A 57 -8.41 -0.79 7.96
C VAL A 57 -7.29 -0.29 8.85
N CYS A 58 -6.84 0.96 8.71
CA CYS A 58 -5.75 1.49 9.52
C CYS A 58 -6.15 1.49 11.00
N PRO A 59 -5.44 0.77 11.89
CA PRO A 59 -5.83 0.64 13.30
C PRO A 59 -5.39 1.84 14.17
N ALA A 60 -4.63 2.79 13.61
CA ALA A 60 -4.14 3.94 14.35
C ALA A 60 -5.30 4.79 14.91
N ILE A 61 -5.14 5.19 16.17
CA ILE A 61 -6.08 6.01 16.94
C ILE A 61 -5.31 7.07 17.74
N PRO A 62 -5.91 8.26 18.00
CA PRO A 62 -7.23 8.71 17.56
C PRO A 62 -7.30 9.14 16.08
N TYR A 63 -6.15 9.32 15.45
CA TYR A 63 -6.05 9.74 14.05
C TYR A 63 -5.47 8.61 13.20
N LYS A 64 -6.01 8.44 11.99
CA LYS A 64 -5.49 7.47 11.03
C LYS A 64 -4.08 7.86 10.60
N ALA A 65 -3.25 6.85 10.32
CA ALA A 65 -1.91 7.06 9.76
C ALA A 65 -1.95 7.27 8.25
N ILE A 66 -2.99 6.79 7.58
CA ILE A 66 -3.15 6.90 6.13
C ILE A 66 -4.59 7.27 5.81
N TYR A 67 -4.77 8.18 4.86
CA TYR A 67 -6.10 8.65 4.43
C TYR A 67 -6.15 8.94 2.93
N VAL A 68 -7.35 8.90 2.37
CA VAL A 68 -7.61 9.16 0.95
C VAL A 68 -8.46 10.42 0.82
N GLU A 69 -7.99 11.35 -0.01
CA GLU A 69 -8.79 12.50 -0.42
C GLU A 69 -9.40 12.23 -1.80
N GLY A 70 -10.67 12.59 -1.96
CA GLY A 70 -11.33 12.55 -3.25
C GLY A 70 -10.72 13.57 -4.19
N LEU A 71 -10.45 13.17 -5.43
CA LEU A 71 -10.07 14.08 -6.49
C LEU A 71 -11.31 14.79 -7.05
N THR A 72 -11.14 16.03 -7.52
CA THR A 72 -12.23 16.80 -8.15
C THR A 72 -12.63 16.28 -9.53
N ALA A 73 -11.80 15.43 -10.14
CA ALA A 73 -12.04 14.77 -11.41
C ALA A 73 -11.45 13.35 -11.38
N HIS A 74 -11.97 12.46 -12.23
CA HIS A 74 -11.41 11.13 -12.41
C HIS A 74 -10.10 11.21 -13.21
N ASN A 75 -9.05 10.55 -12.73
CA ASN A 75 -7.79 10.41 -13.45
C ASN A 75 -7.86 9.28 -14.49
N THR A 76 -7.15 9.45 -15.59
CA THR A 76 -6.88 8.39 -16.57
C THR A 76 -5.57 7.72 -16.19
N ILE A 77 -5.56 6.40 -16.06
CA ILE A 77 -4.34 5.63 -15.76
C ILE A 77 -3.71 5.19 -17.08
N GLU A 78 -2.41 5.41 -17.23
CA GLU A 78 -1.62 4.85 -18.32
C GLU A 78 -1.22 3.41 -17.98
N ILE A 79 -1.79 2.43 -18.69
CA ILE A 79 -1.43 1.03 -18.51
C ILE A 79 -0.14 0.76 -19.28
N LYS A 80 0.98 0.58 -18.56
CA LYS A 80 2.20 0.02 -19.15
C LYS A 80 2.02 -1.50 -19.25
N GLN A 81 1.97 -2.00 -20.47
CA GLN A 81 1.86 -3.43 -20.74
C GLN A 81 3.28 -3.96 -20.86
N GLU A 82 3.77 -4.65 -19.83
CA GLU A 82 5.01 -5.41 -19.92
C GLU A 82 4.74 -6.69 -20.72
N GLU A 83 5.64 -7.03 -21.64
CA GLU A 83 5.56 -8.30 -22.37
C GLU A 83 5.69 -9.45 -21.37
N VAL A 84 4.60 -10.20 -21.19
CA VAL A 84 4.63 -11.43 -20.40
C VAL A 84 5.29 -12.48 -21.29
N GLU A 85 6.54 -12.84 -20.99
CA GLU A 85 7.18 -14.00 -21.62
C GLU A 85 6.37 -15.25 -21.23
N GLU A 86 5.92 -16.02 -22.23
CA GLU A 86 5.30 -17.32 -22.00
C GLU A 86 6.35 -18.28 -21.43
N VAL A 87 6.38 -18.42 -20.11
CA VAL A 87 7.18 -19.45 -19.45
C VAL A 87 6.34 -20.72 -19.38
N THR A 88 6.71 -21.75 -20.15
CA THR A 88 6.16 -23.10 -19.99
C THR A 88 6.70 -23.68 -18.69
N ILE A 89 5.82 -23.83 -17.69
CA ILE A 89 6.18 -24.48 -16.42
C ILE A 89 5.87 -25.96 -16.59
N ASP A 90 6.88 -26.73 -16.98
CA ASP A 90 6.73 -28.15 -17.32
C ASP A 90 6.53 -29.03 -16.06
N GLU A 91 6.91 -28.53 -14.87
CA GLU A 91 6.74 -29.25 -13.59
C GLU A 91 6.37 -28.26 -12.47
N PHE A 92 5.16 -28.41 -11.92
CA PHE A 92 4.78 -27.82 -10.64
C PHE A 92 5.11 -28.85 -9.55
N GLY A 93 6.22 -28.65 -8.84
CA GLY A 93 6.75 -29.61 -7.85
C GLY A 93 5.84 -29.82 -6.64
N PHE A 94 4.87 -30.73 -6.78
CA PHE A 94 4.16 -31.43 -5.71
C PHE A 94 4.58 -32.90 -5.67
#